data_AF-A0A835VRY3-F1
#
_entry.id   AF-A0A835VRY3-F1
#
_cell.length_a   1.000
_cell.length_b   1.000
_cell.length_c   1.000
_cell.angle_alpha   90.00
_cell.angle_beta   90.00
_cell.angle_gamma   90.00
#
_symmetry.space_group_name_H-M   'P 1'
#
loop_
_entity.id
_entity.type
_entity.pdbx_description
1 polymer ?
#
loop_
_entity_poly.entity_id
_entity_poly.type
_entity_poly.pdbx_seq_one_letter_code
_entity_poly.pdbx_strand_id
1 'polypeptide(L)'
;MRNLASHVLAAASNGKPFADLGVNNASVVATAAAMRVEPQDLVAGFDAILARSKLARLRFHKRVRIEVLDDDTLEAAGLVTKELESLANSFVTLSFVDVPPAPSQLQPAQQSQQQSQELAQPGNSQQMQQSPQKQQQLIVDRAVLWHASPMLRGMFEDTCGGSGNSMGSGAGAGGGSGRGGCSPAVLVLPGDRAEDWEVALRLLQAGGEALELVTWDNVVPLCRLADKYDIARLRQDCAWFLSANAAQLTLTAPPTAPQNLLHAASLVERYLGQKRIQAAMLSALTTVITSAITY
;
A
#
# COMPACT_ATOMS: atom_id res chain seq x y z
N MET A 1 35.74 -26.09 25.52
CA MET A 1 35.15 -25.59 24.25
C MET A 1 34.59 -26.69 23.35
N ARG A 2 35.21 -27.87 23.20
CA ARG A 2 34.64 -28.99 22.40
C ARG A 2 33.28 -29.52 22.89
N ASN A 3 33.00 -29.48 24.19
CA ASN A 3 31.72 -29.96 24.76
C ASN A 3 30.51 -29.06 24.45
N LEU A 4 30.71 -27.78 24.13
CA LEU A 4 29.61 -26.85 23.88
C LEU A 4 29.11 -26.98 22.43
N ALA A 5 30.03 -27.20 21.48
CA ALA A 5 29.71 -27.45 20.09
C ALA A 5 28.94 -28.77 19.89
N SER A 6 29.30 -29.85 20.61
CA SER A 6 28.55 -31.11 20.55
C SER A 6 27.14 -30.99 21.13
N HIS A 7 26.95 -30.17 22.17
CA HIS A 7 25.63 -29.91 22.73
C HIS A 7 24.73 -29.07 21.82
N VAL A 8 25.30 -28.07 21.12
CA VAL A 8 24.56 -27.23 20.17
C VAL A 8 24.12 -28.04 18.94
N LEU A 9 25.01 -28.89 18.41
CA LEU A 9 24.69 -29.76 17.26
C LEU A 9 23.66 -30.83 17.63
N ALA A 10 23.77 -31.42 18.83
CA ALA A 10 22.79 -32.38 19.33
C ALA A 10 21.42 -31.73 19.62
N ALA A 11 21.38 -30.49 20.10
CA ALA A 11 20.13 -29.75 20.33
C ALA A 11 19.42 -29.40 19.01
N ALA A 12 20.17 -29.00 17.99
CA ALA A 12 19.64 -28.73 16.65
C ALA A 12 19.03 -29.99 16.00
N SER A 13 19.67 -31.15 16.17
CA SER A 13 19.15 -32.43 15.64
C SER A 13 17.88 -32.93 16.34
N ASN A 14 17.65 -32.53 17.59
CA ASN A 14 16.51 -32.97 18.41
C ASN A 14 15.34 -31.98 18.44
N GLY A 15 15.38 -30.90 17.65
CA GLY A 15 14.25 -29.99 17.48
C GLY A 15 13.86 -29.17 18.72
N LYS A 16 14.75 -29.01 19.71
CA LYS A 16 14.47 -28.17 20.89
C LYS A 16 14.72 -26.68 20.58
N PRO A 17 13.84 -25.76 21.02
CA PRO A 17 14.06 -24.33 20.84
C PRO A 17 15.28 -23.85 21.66
N PHE A 18 16.15 -23.05 21.04
CA PHE A 18 17.38 -22.53 21.65
C PHE A 18 17.14 -21.64 22.89
N ALA A 19 15.90 -21.19 23.12
CA ALA A 19 15.51 -20.35 24.25
C ALA A 19 15.70 -21.04 25.62
N ASP A 20 15.61 -22.37 25.70
CA ASP A 20 15.78 -23.12 26.96
C ASP A 20 17.25 -23.29 27.39
N LEU A 21 18.21 -22.93 26.54
CA LEU A 21 19.65 -23.12 26.82
C LEU A 21 20.34 -21.87 27.38
N GLY A 22 19.63 -20.75 27.54
CA GLY A 22 20.19 -19.51 28.09
C GLY A 22 21.34 -18.90 27.27
N VAL A 23 21.50 -19.32 26.01
CA VAL A 23 22.59 -18.85 25.14
C VAL A 23 22.11 -17.63 24.35
N ASN A 24 22.76 -16.49 24.55
CA ASN A 24 22.49 -15.27 23.81
C ASN A 24 22.86 -15.45 22.33
N ASN A 25 21.99 -15.01 21.41
CA ASN A 25 22.17 -15.11 19.95
C ASN A 25 23.52 -14.55 19.47
N ALA A 26 24.05 -13.54 20.16
CA ALA A 26 25.36 -12.97 19.87
C ALA A 26 26.52 -13.97 20.07
N SER A 27 26.41 -14.89 21.04
CA SER A 27 27.43 -15.91 21.31
C SER A 27 27.45 -17.02 20.26
N VAL A 28 26.28 -17.35 19.68
CA VAL A 28 26.16 -18.35 18.62
C VAL A 28 26.80 -17.85 17.32
N VAL A 29 26.58 -16.57 16.97
CA VAL A 29 27.17 -15.95 15.78
C VAL A 29 28.69 -15.79 15.92
N ALA A 30 29.17 -15.40 17.10
CA ALA A 30 30.62 -15.32 17.37
C ALA A 30 31.31 -16.70 17.30
N THR A 31 30.63 -17.77 17.73
CA THR A 31 31.15 -19.14 17.66
C THR A 31 31.15 -19.68 16.22
N ALA A 32 30.13 -19.35 15.41
CA ALA A 32 30.08 -19.72 14.00
C ALA A 32 31.17 -19.01 13.16
N ALA A 33 31.43 -17.73 13.45
CA ALA A 33 32.50 -16.96 12.80
C ALA A 33 33.91 -17.54 13.08
N ALA A 34 34.11 -18.12 14.26
CA ALA A 34 35.38 -18.75 14.64
C ALA A 34 35.61 -20.13 13.97
N MET A 35 34.58 -20.75 13.39
CA MET A 35 34.64 -22.14 12.89
C MET A 35 34.85 -22.31 11.38
N ARG A 36 35.03 -21.22 10.60
CA ARG A 36 35.16 -21.28 9.11
C ARG A 36 34.12 -22.23 8.49
N VAL A 37 32.86 -22.09 8.90
CA VAL A 37 31.76 -22.82 8.28
C VAL A 37 31.51 -22.23 6.90
N GLU A 38 31.44 -23.09 5.88
CA GLU A 38 31.21 -22.71 4.49
C GLU A 38 29.87 -21.95 4.35
N PRO A 39 29.80 -20.87 3.54
CA PRO A 39 28.64 -19.96 3.47
C PRO A 39 27.32 -20.65 3.11
N GLN A 40 27.41 -21.80 2.44
CA GLN A 40 26.29 -22.56 1.89
C GLN A 40 25.45 -23.25 2.99
N ASP A 41 26.06 -23.60 4.12
CA ASP A 41 25.35 -24.17 5.28
C ASP A 41 24.67 -23.09 6.14
N LEU A 42 25.20 -21.85 6.12
CA LEU A 42 24.60 -20.68 6.76
C LEU A 42 23.33 -20.22 6.02
N VAL A 43 23.31 -20.30 4.69
CA VAL A 43 22.14 -19.95 3.86
C VAL A 43 20.98 -20.92 4.11
N ALA A 44 21.24 -22.22 4.19
CA ALA A 44 20.20 -23.21 4.51
C ALA A 44 19.62 -23.03 5.94
N GLY A 45 20.46 -22.64 6.90
CA GLY A 45 20.03 -22.27 8.25
C GLY A 45 19.18 -21.00 8.28
N PHE A 46 19.55 -19.98 7.51
CA PHE A 46 18.81 -18.73 7.40
C PHE A 46 17.45 -18.91 6.69
N ASP A 47 17.37 -19.73 5.64
CA ASP A 47 16.10 -20.03 4.97
C ASP A 47 15.15 -20.82 5.88
N ALA A 48 15.67 -21.74 6.70
CA ALA A 48 14.87 -22.45 7.70
C ALA A 48 14.38 -21.53 8.84
N ILE A 49 15.15 -20.50 9.19
CA ILE A 49 14.77 -19.47 10.16
C ILE A 49 13.75 -18.51 9.54
N LEU A 50 13.95 -18.05 8.30
CA LEU A 50 13.03 -17.17 7.55
C LEU A 50 11.69 -17.85 7.27
N ALA A 51 11.69 -19.14 6.88
CA ALA A 51 10.48 -19.92 6.69
C ALA A 51 9.68 -20.12 8.00
N ARG A 52 10.37 -20.10 9.15
CA ARG A 52 9.74 -20.16 10.49
C ARG A 52 9.39 -18.79 11.08
N SER A 53 9.93 -17.71 10.51
CA SER A 53 9.76 -16.32 10.98
C SER A 53 8.55 -15.61 10.36
N LYS A 54 7.38 -16.26 10.27
CA LYS A 54 6.09 -15.58 10.05
C LYS A 54 5.70 -14.65 11.22
N LEU A 55 6.56 -14.49 12.23
CA LEU A 55 6.32 -13.73 13.46
C LEU A 55 7.15 -12.44 13.60
N ALA A 56 7.73 -11.92 12.52
CA ALA A 56 8.44 -10.62 12.54
C ALA A 56 7.64 -9.50 11.86
N ARG A 57 6.31 -9.44 12.08
CA ARG A 57 5.55 -8.18 11.96
C ARG A 57 5.66 -7.43 13.28
N LEU A 58 6.86 -6.92 13.57
CA LEU A 58 7.09 -6.00 14.68
C LEU A 58 6.44 -4.66 14.32
N ARG A 59 5.34 -4.34 15.01
CA ARG A 59 4.80 -2.98 15.10
C ARG A 59 5.90 -2.06 15.61
N PHE A 60 6.45 -1.22 14.75
CA PHE A 60 7.40 -0.17 15.14
C PHE A 60 6.66 0.97 15.87
N HIS A 61 6.45 0.77 17.17
CA HIS A 61 6.02 1.82 18.09
C HIS A 61 6.86 1.77 19.38
N LYS A 62 8.19 1.90 19.25
CA LYS A 62 9.03 2.23 20.41
C LYS A 62 10.34 2.89 19.97
N ARG A 63 10.52 4.15 20.39
CA ARG A 63 11.80 4.88 20.31
C ARG A 63 12.90 4.02 20.96
N VAL A 64 13.89 3.62 20.17
CA VAL A 64 15.14 3.06 20.68
C VAL A 64 16.02 4.24 21.07
N ARG A 65 16.36 4.34 22.36
CA ARG A 65 17.34 5.30 22.87
C ARG A 65 18.68 4.58 22.87
N ILE A 66 19.61 5.03 22.03
CA ILE A 66 20.97 4.48 21.98
C ILE A 66 21.80 5.29 22.99
N GLU A 67 22.26 4.65 24.06
CA GLU A 67 23.23 5.23 24.99
C GLU A 67 24.64 5.00 24.43
N VAL A 68 25.47 6.05 24.50
CA VAL A 68 26.76 6.17 23.83
C VAL A 68 27.81 5.27 24.50
N LEU A 69 28.49 4.42 23.72
CA LEU A 69 29.72 3.73 24.11
C LEU A 69 30.85 4.02 23.09
N ASP A 70 32.07 4.01 23.63
CA ASP A 70 33.45 4.18 23.12
C ASP A 70 33.74 4.45 21.61
N ASP A 71 34.90 5.07 21.33
CA ASP A 71 35.33 5.56 20.00
C ASP A 71 35.40 4.47 18.89
N ASP A 72 35.69 3.21 19.20
CA ASP A 72 35.63 2.11 18.21
C ASP A 72 34.18 1.75 17.81
N THR A 73 33.20 2.20 18.58
CA THR A 73 31.76 2.08 18.28
C THR A 73 31.26 3.20 17.36
N LEU A 74 32.06 4.24 17.07
CA LEU A 74 31.64 5.35 16.19
C LEU A 74 31.56 4.92 14.72
N GLU A 75 32.44 4.03 14.25
CA GLU A 75 32.35 3.43 12.92
C GLU A 75 31.11 2.52 12.80
N ALA A 76 30.84 1.71 13.83
CA ALA A 76 29.62 0.91 13.92
C ALA A 76 28.35 1.80 14.00
N ALA A 77 28.39 2.90 14.73
CA ALA A 77 27.31 3.88 14.79
C ALA A 77 27.09 4.55 13.42
N GLY A 78 28.16 4.82 12.66
CA GLY A 78 28.09 5.33 11.29
C GLY A 78 27.50 4.35 10.27
N LEU A 79 27.65 3.04 10.49
CA LEU A 79 26.98 2.00 9.69
C LEU A 79 25.49 1.90 10.04
N VAL A 80 25.15 1.96 11.33
CA VAL A 80 23.76 1.92 11.80
C VAL A 80 22.96 3.14 11.35
N THR A 81 23.56 4.34 11.35
CA THR A 81 22.88 5.55 10.83
C THR A 81 22.62 5.46 9.34
N LYS A 82 23.56 4.92 8.55
CA LYS A 82 23.35 4.70 7.10
C LYS A 82 22.26 3.68 6.80
N GLU A 83 22.15 2.60 7.57
CA GLU A 83 21.04 1.65 7.42
C GLU A 83 19.70 2.26 7.82
N LEU A 84 19.65 3.04 8.91
CA LEU A 84 18.44 3.75 9.32
C LEU A 84 18.02 4.81 8.29
N GLU A 85 18.95 5.52 7.68
CA GLU A 85 18.67 6.45 6.56
C GLU A 85 18.19 5.70 5.32
N SER A 86 18.76 4.53 5.03
CA SER A 86 18.31 3.66 3.94
C SER A 86 16.89 3.15 4.16
N LEU A 87 16.53 2.81 5.40
CA LEU A 87 15.18 2.41 5.79
C LEU A 87 14.21 3.61 5.83
N ALA A 88 14.66 4.79 6.23
CA ALA A 88 13.81 5.99 6.17
C ALA A 88 13.42 6.33 4.72
N ASN A 89 14.30 6.05 3.75
CA ASN A 89 14.06 6.24 2.32
C ASN A 89 13.21 5.12 1.68
N SER A 90 12.88 4.06 2.42
CA SER A 90 12.05 2.96 1.90
C SER A 90 10.55 3.24 2.05
N PHE A 91 10.15 4.29 2.77
CA PHE A 91 8.74 4.63 2.96
C PHE A 91 8.34 5.90 2.20
N VAL A 92 7.11 5.91 1.70
CA VAL A 92 6.46 7.03 1.04
C VAL A 92 5.17 7.36 1.77
N THR A 93 4.91 8.65 1.95
CA THR A 93 3.63 9.14 2.46
C THR A 93 2.72 9.48 1.30
N LEU A 94 1.63 8.74 1.13
CA LEU A 94 0.53 9.09 0.24
C LEU A 94 -0.36 10.12 0.93
N SER A 95 -0.53 11.29 0.33
CA SER A 95 -1.37 12.37 0.85
C SER A 95 -2.62 12.52 -0.02
N PHE A 96 -3.79 12.41 0.59
CA PHE A 96 -5.07 12.54 -0.09
C PHE A 96 -5.61 13.96 0.11
N VAL A 97 -5.74 14.70 -0.98
CA VAL A 97 -6.40 16.01 -0.95
C VAL A 97 -7.88 15.73 -1.10
N ASP A 98 -8.61 15.97 -0.01
CA ASP A 98 -10.03 15.70 0.08
C ASP A 98 -10.76 16.42 -1.07
N VAL A 99 -11.49 15.66 -1.89
CA VAL A 99 -12.45 16.26 -2.80
C VAL A 99 -13.53 16.85 -1.90
N PRO A 100 -13.83 18.16 -1.97
CA PRO A 100 -14.86 18.74 -1.13
C PRO A 100 -16.12 17.88 -1.25
N PRO A 101 -16.71 17.44 -0.11
CA PRO A 101 -17.86 16.56 -0.14
C PRO A 101 -18.90 17.21 -1.04
N ALA A 102 -19.35 16.45 -2.06
CA ALA A 102 -20.32 16.94 -3.02
C ALA A 102 -21.44 17.66 -2.25
N PRO A 103 -21.81 18.90 -2.62
CA PRO A 103 -22.78 19.68 -1.86
C PRO A 103 -24.02 18.82 -1.71
N SER A 104 -24.29 18.41 -0.47
CA SER A 104 -25.45 17.59 -0.13
C SER A 104 -26.65 18.20 -0.84
N GLN A 105 -27.23 17.44 -1.76
CA GLN A 105 -28.35 17.89 -2.57
C GLN A 105 -29.35 18.59 -1.66
N LEU A 106 -29.69 19.81 -2.05
CA LEU A 106 -30.76 20.63 -1.50
C LEU A 106 -31.90 19.74 -1.00
N GLN A 107 -32.05 19.65 0.32
CA GLN A 107 -33.33 19.26 0.90
C GLN A 107 -34.38 20.21 0.30
N PRO A 108 -35.46 19.70 -0.31
CA PRO A 108 -36.54 20.56 -0.76
C PRO A 108 -37.05 21.33 0.45
N ALA A 109 -36.95 22.66 0.36
CA ALA A 109 -37.40 23.58 1.36
C ALA A 109 -38.87 23.29 1.72
N GLN A 110 -39.11 22.78 2.93
CA GLN A 110 -40.38 23.03 3.61
C GLN A 110 -40.41 24.49 4.05
N GLN A 111 -40.59 25.39 3.09
CA GLN A 111 -40.97 26.78 3.34
C GLN A 111 -42.49 26.86 3.30
N SER A 112 -43.12 26.72 4.47
CA SER A 112 -44.44 27.25 4.75
C SER A 112 -44.56 27.44 6.24
N GLN A 113 -44.83 28.67 6.67
CA GLN A 113 -45.11 29.13 8.04
C GLN A 113 -43.90 29.40 8.94
N GLN A 114 -43.31 30.59 8.79
CA GLN A 114 -43.17 31.54 9.91
C GLN A 114 -42.68 32.89 9.35
N GLN A 115 -43.65 33.67 8.88
CA GLN A 115 -43.45 35.08 8.56
C GLN A 115 -44.12 35.86 9.70
N SER A 116 -43.33 36.34 10.67
CA SER A 116 -43.57 37.56 11.45
C SER A 116 -42.46 37.75 12.48
N GLN A 117 -41.90 38.97 12.52
CA GLN A 117 -40.94 39.53 13.48
C GLN A 117 -39.50 38.98 13.30
N GLU A 118 -38.46 39.79 13.13
CA GLU A 118 -38.15 40.99 13.88
C GLU A 118 -37.16 41.89 13.11
N LEU A 119 -37.34 43.19 13.30
CA LEU A 119 -36.61 44.29 12.67
C LEU A 119 -35.38 44.63 13.52
N ALA A 120 -34.25 44.86 12.83
CA ALA A 120 -33.05 45.58 13.28
C ALA A 120 -32.02 44.85 14.18
N GLN A 121 -30.94 44.39 13.55
CA GLN A 121 -29.58 44.52 14.10
C GLN A 121 -28.52 44.50 12.99
N PRO A 122 -27.54 45.42 12.97
CA PRO A 122 -26.44 45.41 12.01
C PRO A 122 -25.23 44.67 12.58
N GLY A 123 -24.57 43.88 11.72
CA GLY A 123 -23.14 43.55 11.86
C GLY A 123 -22.81 42.40 12.81
N ASN A 124 -22.95 41.17 12.32
CA ASN A 124 -22.10 40.09 12.81
C ASN A 124 -21.56 39.30 11.62
N SER A 125 -20.36 39.67 11.19
CA SER A 125 -19.57 38.95 10.20
C SER A 125 -19.20 37.60 10.80
N GLN A 126 -20.06 36.59 10.62
CA GLN A 126 -19.73 35.21 10.93
C GLN A 126 -18.58 34.80 10.01
N GLN A 127 -17.35 34.95 10.51
CA GLN A 127 -16.19 34.23 10.03
C GLN A 127 -16.55 32.75 10.09
N MET A 128 -16.86 32.17 8.94
CA MET A 128 -16.93 30.72 8.79
C MET A 128 -15.55 30.18 9.11
N GLN A 129 -15.40 29.73 10.35
CA GLN A 129 -14.24 29.00 10.82
C GLN A 129 -14.27 27.66 10.09
N GLN A 130 -13.63 27.62 8.93
CA GLN A 130 -13.36 26.37 8.20
C GLN A 130 -12.59 25.47 9.16
N SER A 131 -13.28 24.47 9.68
CA SER A 131 -12.67 23.41 10.48
C SER A 131 -11.53 22.80 9.65
N PRO A 132 -10.33 22.63 10.22
CA PRO A 132 -9.16 22.15 9.49
C PRO A 132 -9.48 20.78 8.87
N GLN A 133 -9.54 20.74 7.54
CA GLN A 133 -9.77 19.50 6.81
C GLN A 133 -8.64 18.53 7.16
N LYS A 134 -9.01 17.40 7.75
CA LYS A 134 -8.07 16.40 8.23
C LYS A 134 -7.50 15.65 7.02
N GLN A 135 -6.35 16.11 6.53
CA GLN A 135 -5.62 15.41 5.48
C GLN A 135 -5.37 13.96 5.90
N GLN A 136 -5.90 13.02 5.14
CA GLN A 136 -5.62 11.60 5.35
C GLN A 136 -4.26 11.29 4.73
N GLN A 137 -3.41 10.59 5.47
CA GLN A 137 -2.08 10.21 5.04
C GLN A 137 -1.90 8.70 5.25
N LEU A 138 -1.35 8.02 4.25
CA LEU A 138 -1.00 6.59 4.34
C LEU A 138 0.51 6.45 4.13
N ILE A 139 1.18 5.75 5.05
CA ILE A 139 2.61 5.44 4.94
C ILE A 139 2.75 4.05 4.34
N VAL A 140 3.48 3.94 3.24
CA VAL A 140 3.59 2.72 2.44
C VAL A 140 5.05 2.45 2.10
N ASP A 141 5.40 1.18 1.96
CA ASP A 141 6.68 0.78 1.38
C ASP A 141 6.76 1.23 -0.09
N ARG A 142 7.78 2.03 -0.40
CA ARG A 142 8.08 2.55 -1.73
C ARG A 142 8.30 1.41 -2.72
N ALA A 143 8.97 0.32 -2.33
CA ALA A 143 9.26 -0.80 -3.21
C ALA A 143 7.96 -1.45 -3.73
N VAL A 144 6.94 -1.57 -2.86
CA VAL A 144 5.64 -2.12 -3.24
C VAL A 144 5.00 -1.27 -4.34
N LEU A 145 4.96 0.05 -4.18
CA LEU A 145 4.37 0.95 -5.18
C LEU A 145 5.19 1.02 -6.46
N TRP A 146 6.52 1.02 -6.32
CA TRP A 146 7.48 1.07 -7.43
C TRP A 146 7.36 -0.14 -8.36
N HIS A 147 7.14 -1.32 -7.80
CA HIS A 147 6.93 -2.54 -8.59
C HIS A 147 5.50 -2.72 -9.06
N ALA A 148 4.51 -2.17 -8.35
CA ALA A 148 3.11 -2.33 -8.69
C ALA A 148 2.67 -1.47 -9.89
N SER A 149 3.30 -0.30 -10.10
CA SER A 149 2.86 0.68 -11.11
C SER A 149 4.03 1.39 -11.79
N PRO A 150 4.13 1.31 -13.13
CA PRO A 150 5.05 2.16 -13.90
C PRO A 150 4.75 3.66 -13.76
N MET A 151 3.47 4.02 -13.59
CA MET A 151 3.07 5.42 -13.45
C MET A 151 3.50 6.02 -12.11
N LEU A 152 3.28 5.30 -11.00
CA LEU A 152 3.74 5.74 -9.68
C LEU A 152 5.27 5.82 -9.63
N ARG A 153 5.95 4.87 -10.27
CA ARG A 153 7.41 4.92 -10.45
C ARG A 153 7.85 6.22 -11.14
N GLY A 154 7.22 6.58 -12.25
CA GLY A 154 7.48 7.86 -12.92
C GLY A 154 7.26 9.05 -11.99
N MET A 155 6.14 9.09 -11.25
CA MET A 155 5.88 10.16 -10.28
C MET A 155 6.95 10.25 -9.18
N PHE A 156 7.50 9.11 -8.73
CA PHE A 156 8.61 9.09 -7.77
C PHE A 156 9.91 9.60 -8.37
N GLU A 157 10.22 9.20 -9.60
CA GLU A 157 11.39 9.67 -10.33
C GLU A 157 11.31 11.19 -10.57
N ASP A 158 10.12 11.72 -10.88
CA ASP A 158 9.89 13.17 -11.04
C ASP A 158 10.01 13.94 -9.71
N THR A 159 9.54 13.34 -8.61
CA THR A 159 9.59 13.96 -7.27
C THR A 159 11.01 13.95 -6.69
N CYS A 160 11.74 12.84 -6.87
CA CYS A 160 13.12 12.69 -6.37
C CYS A 160 14.16 13.29 -7.32
N GLY A 161 13.86 13.38 -8.62
CA GLY A 161 14.78 13.85 -9.65
C GLY A 161 15.11 15.34 -9.57
N GLY A 162 14.49 16.07 -8.63
CA GLY A 162 14.69 17.50 -8.48
C GLY A 162 14.27 18.19 -9.76
N SER A 163 12.95 18.27 -10.01
CA SER A 163 12.41 19.03 -11.13
C SER A 163 12.89 20.47 -11.04
N GLY A 164 14.00 20.72 -11.74
CA GLY A 164 14.70 21.97 -11.86
C GLY A 164 13.93 22.92 -12.75
N ASN A 165 12.70 23.26 -12.37
CA ASN A 165 12.05 24.48 -12.81
C ASN A 165 12.72 25.70 -12.14
N SER A 166 14.05 25.76 -12.22
CA SER A 166 14.76 27.03 -12.27
C SER A 166 14.79 27.41 -13.75
N MET A 167 13.80 28.19 -14.16
CA MET A 167 13.95 29.07 -15.32
C MET A 167 15.06 30.07 -14.98
N GLY A 168 16.31 29.65 -15.19
CA GLY A 168 17.51 30.40 -14.84
C GLY A 168 18.61 30.05 -15.82
N SER A 169 18.67 30.80 -16.91
CA SER A 169 19.75 30.79 -17.90
C SER A 169 21.12 30.76 -17.25
N GLY A 170 21.95 29.77 -17.57
CA GLY A 170 23.33 29.75 -17.10
C GLY A 170 24.10 28.53 -17.58
N ALA A 171 24.83 28.69 -18.68
CA ALA A 171 25.89 27.78 -19.07
C ALA A 171 26.95 27.75 -17.95
N GLY A 172 26.95 26.69 -17.15
CA GLY A 172 27.87 26.53 -16.03
C GLY A 172 28.12 25.06 -15.76
N ALA A 173 29.09 24.50 -16.47
CA ALA A 173 29.66 23.20 -16.16
C ALA A 173 30.31 23.26 -14.77
N GLY A 174 29.63 22.73 -13.76
CA GLY A 174 30.13 22.62 -12.40
C GLY A 174 29.66 21.29 -11.81
N GLY A 175 30.53 20.28 -11.89
CA GLY A 175 30.32 18.97 -11.29
C GLY A 175 30.17 19.09 -9.78
N GLY A 176 28.93 19.01 -9.30
CA GLY A 176 28.60 18.83 -7.91
C GLY A 176 27.92 17.50 -7.74
N SER A 177 28.65 16.48 -7.28
CA SER A 177 28.10 15.25 -6.71
C SER A 177 27.41 15.58 -5.38
N GLY A 178 26.35 16.38 -5.45
CA GLY A 178 25.45 16.63 -4.34
C GLY A 178 24.66 15.35 -4.11
N ARG A 179 25.04 14.61 -3.06
CA ARG A 179 24.16 13.65 -2.38
C ARG A 179 22.91 14.40 -1.92
N GLY A 180 21.98 14.64 -2.84
CA GLY A 180 20.65 15.16 -2.54
C GLY A 180 19.95 14.11 -1.71
N GLY A 181 19.92 14.29 -0.40
CA GLY A 181 19.07 13.50 0.49
C GLY A 181 17.66 13.61 -0.04
N CYS A 182 17.10 12.49 -0.50
CA CYS A 182 15.70 12.42 -0.86
C CYS A 182 14.92 12.72 0.41
N SER A 183 14.39 13.94 0.54
CA SER A 183 13.36 14.24 1.53
C SER A 183 12.27 13.16 1.46
N PRO A 184 11.62 12.81 2.58
CA PRO A 184 10.58 11.79 2.60
C PRO A 184 9.57 12.10 1.49
N ALA A 185 9.45 11.19 0.53
CA ALA A 185 8.65 11.41 -0.66
C ALA A 185 7.18 11.46 -0.23
N VAL A 186 6.59 12.65 -0.34
CA VAL A 186 5.15 12.84 -0.16
C VAL A 186 4.52 12.84 -1.55
N LEU A 187 3.73 11.80 -1.84
CA LEU A 187 3.01 11.69 -3.10
C LEU A 187 1.58 12.20 -2.90
N VAL A 188 1.25 13.31 -3.56
CA VAL A 188 -0.10 13.87 -3.51
C VAL A 188 -0.98 13.16 -4.53
N LEU A 189 -2.07 12.56 -4.06
CA LEU A 189 -3.02 11.80 -4.87
C LEU A 189 -4.36 12.53 -4.92
N PRO A 190 -4.55 13.47 -5.87
CA PRO A 190 -5.78 14.24 -5.95
C PRO A 190 -6.94 13.37 -6.46
N GLY A 191 -8.09 13.50 -5.82
CA GLY A 191 -9.33 12.87 -6.27
C GLY A 191 -9.55 11.44 -5.78
N ASP A 192 -8.60 10.85 -5.06
CA ASP A 192 -8.70 9.49 -4.55
C ASP A 192 -9.04 9.46 -3.07
N ARG A 193 -9.76 8.41 -2.66
CA ARG A 193 -10.13 8.18 -1.27
C ARG A 193 -9.08 7.28 -0.63
N ALA A 194 -8.68 7.61 0.61
CA ALA A 194 -7.66 6.83 1.31
C ALA A 194 -8.12 5.38 1.54
N GLU A 195 -9.42 5.15 1.79
CA GLU A 195 -9.98 3.80 2.00
C GLU A 195 -9.80 2.87 0.80
N ASP A 196 -9.97 3.39 -0.42
CA ASP A 196 -9.80 2.61 -1.65
C ASP A 196 -8.31 2.23 -1.83
N TRP A 197 -7.41 3.16 -1.49
CA TRP A 197 -5.98 2.91 -1.48
C TRP A 197 -5.55 1.93 -0.39
N GLU A 198 -6.12 1.97 0.81
CA GLU A 198 -5.82 0.98 1.86
C GLU A 198 -6.12 -0.45 1.37
N VAL A 199 -7.27 -0.64 0.71
CA VAL A 199 -7.63 -1.96 0.16
C VAL A 199 -6.67 -2.36 -0.96
N ALA A 200 -6.39 -1.45 -1.90
CA ALA A 200 -5.44 -1.70 -2.99
C ALA A 200 -4.05 -2.11 -2.46
N LEU A 201 -3.55 -1.41 -1.44
CA LEU A 201 -2.25 -1.69 -0.83
C LEU A 201 -2.22 -3.04 -0.12
N ARG A 202 -3.30 -3.40 0.59
CA ARG A 202 -3.40 -4.72 1.23
C ARG A 202 -3.43 -5.84 0.19
N LEU A 203 -4.13 -5.64 -0.94
CA LEU A 203 -4.14 -6.59 -2.06
C LEU A 203 -2.75 -6.77 -2.66
N LEU A 204 -2.03 -5.66 -2.92
CA LEU A 204 -0.67 -5.68 -3.46
C LEU A 204 0.31 -6.39 -2.51
N GLN A 205 0.20 -6.16 -1.20
CA GLN A 205 1.06 -6.79 -0.20
C GLN A 205 0.74 -8.28 0.02
N ALA A 206 -0.50 -8.69 -0.18
CA ALA A 206 -0.92 -10.08 0.03
C ALA A 206 -0.55 -11.02 -1.13
N GLY A 207 -0.04 -10.50 -2.25
CA GLY A 207 0.43 -11.33 -3.36
C GLY A 207 -0.64 -12.19 -4.04
N GLY A 208 -1.94 -11.89 -3.82
CA GLY A 208 -3.08 -12.60 -4.41
C GLY A 208 -3.91 -13.46 -3.46
N GLU A 209 -3.44 -13.69 -2.24
CA GLU A 209 -4.19 -14.51 -1.27
C GLU A 209 -5.39 -13.77 -0.67
N ALA A 210 -5.48 -12.46 -0.87
CA ALA A 210 -6.48 -11.61 -0.21
C ALA A 210 -7.65 -11.19 -1.12
N LEU A 211 -8.10 -12.08 -2.01
CA LEU A 211 -9.22 -11.78 -2.91
C LEU A 211 -10.53 -11.47 -2.17
N GLU A 212 -10.65 -11.93 -0.92
CA GLU A 212 -11.75 -11.62 0.00
C GLU A 212 -11.87 -10.13 0.37
N LEU A 213 -10.81 -9.35 0.15
CA LEU A 213 -10.83 -7.90 0.37
C LEU A 213 -11.58 -7.15 -0.74
N VAL A 214 -11.72 -7.76 -1.93
CA VAL A 214 -12.52 -7.19 -3.01
C VAL A 214 -13.99 -7.51 -2.74
N THR A 215 -14.81 -6.47 -2.62
CA THR A 215 -16.24 -6.56 -2.40
C THR A 215 -16.98 -5.84 -3.51
N TRP A 216 -18.29 -6.07 -3.61
CA TRP A 216 -19.11 -5.34 -4.57
C TRP A 216 -19.08 -3.82 -4.35
N ASP A 217 -18.92 -3.36 -3.11
CA ASP A 217 -18.90 -1.92 -2.78
C ASP A 217 -17.61 -1.23 -3.23
N ASN A 218 -16.48 -1.95 -3.25
CA ASN A 218 -15.18 -1.38 -3.58
C ASN A 218 -14.63 -1.78 -4.96
N VAL A 219 -15.21 -2.74 -5.67
CA VAL A 219 -14.68 -3.19 -6.97
C VAL A 219 -14.62 -2.06 -8.01
N VAL A 220 -15.60 -1.16 -8.02
CA VAL A 220 -15.64 -0.03 -8.96
C VAL A 220 -14.51 0.98 -8.71
N PRO A 221 -14.34 1.53 -7.49
CA PRO A 221 -13.21 2.43 -7.23
C PRO A 221 -11.86 1.74 -7.40
N LEU A 222 -11.73 0.45 -7.04
CA LEU A 222 -10.50 -0.31 -7.27
C LEU A 222 -10.16 -0.45 -8.76
N CYS A 223 -11.15 -0.75 -9.63
CA CYS A 223 -10.95 -0.75 -11.07
C CYS A 223 -10.47 0.61 -11.60
N ARG A 224 -11.04 1.71 -11.09
CA ARG A 224 -10.63 3.08 -11.47
C ARG A 224 -9.22 3.39 -11.01
N LEU A 225 -8.83 3.00 -9.79
CA LEU A 225 -7.46 3.14 -9.31
C LEU A 225 -6.48 2.32 -10.14
N ALA A 226 -6.84 1.08 -10.45
CA ALA A 226 -6.01 0.18 -11.23
C ALA A 226 -5.74 0.70 -12.65
N ASP A 227 -6.73 1.34 -13.25
CA ASP A 227 -6.59 2.01 -14.55
C ASP A 227 -5.81 3.32 -14.45
N LYS A 228 -6.22 4.21 -13.53
CA LYS A 228 -5.61 5.53 -13.31
C LYS A 228 -4.12 5.45 -13.03
N TYR A 229 -3.68 4.45 -12.27
CA TYR A 229 -2.29 4.24 -11.90
C TYR A 229 -1.64 3.07 -12.63
N ASP A 230 -2.28 2.49 -13.64
CA ASP A 230 -1.74 1.36 -14.39
C ASP A 230 -1.26 0.17 -13.52
N ILE A 231 -2.02 -0.17 -12.47
CA ILE A 231 -1.70 -1.26 -11.53
C ILE A 231 -2.24 -2.57 -12.09
N ALA A 232 -1.43 -3.25 -12.90
CA ALA A 232 -1.82 -4.49 -13.60
C ALA A 232 -2.33 -5.59 -12.65
N ARG A 233 -1.72 -5.74 -11.48
CA ARG A 233 -2.13 -6.74 -10.50
C ARG A 233 -3.54 -6.48 -9.96
N LEU A 234 -3.83 -5.23 -9.61
CA LEU A 234 -5.13 -4.84 -9.11
C LEU A 234 -6.21 -5.03 -10.18
N ARG A 235 -5.91 -4.73 -11.46
CA ARG A 235 -6.79 -5.08 -12.58
C ARG A 235 -7.11 -6.57 -12.56
N GLN A 236 -6.09 -7.43 -12.48
CA GLN A 236 -6.27 -8.89 -12.46
C GLN A 236 -7.12 -9.39 -11.28
N ASP A 237 -6.91 -8.85 -10.08
CA ASP A 237 -7.67 -9.24 -8.89
C ASP A 237 -9.15 -8.83 -9.01
N CYS A 238 -9.44 -7.61 -9.49
CA CYS A 238 -10.81 -7.17 -9.80
C CYS A 238 -11.47 -8.02 -10.89
N ALA A 239 -10.71 -8.34 -11.93
CA ALA A 239 -11.09 -9.23 -13.02
C ALA A 239 -11.53 -10.61 -12.51
N TRP A 240 -10.71 -11.19 -11.63
CA TRP A 240 -10.97 -12.47 -11.01
C TRP A 240 -12.21 -12.42 -10.12
N PHE A 241 -12.37 -11.36 -9.33
CA PHE A 241 -13.56 -11.19 -8.50
C PHE A 241 -14.84 -11.16 -9.35
N LEU A 242 -14.86 -10.41 -10.45
CA LEU A 242 -16.03 -10.33 -11.34
C LEU A 242 -16.34 -11.66 -12.03
N SER A 243 -15.32 -12.42 -12.45
CA SER A 243 -15.52 -13.71 -13.09
C SER A 243 -15.97 -14.79 -12.09
N ALA A 244 -15.40 -14.80 -10.88
CA ALA A 244 -15.77 -15.73 -9.81
C ALA A 244 -17.23 -15.53 -9.34
N ASN A 245 -17.71 -14.29 -9.39
CA ASN A 245 -19.08 -13.95 -9.01
C ASN A 245 -20.03 -13.74 -10.22
N ALA A 246 -19.67 -14.24 -11.42
CA ALA A 246 -20.48 -14.07 -12.62
C ALA A 246 -21.92 -14.61 -12.48
N ALA A 247 -22.10 -15.65 -11.66
CA ALA A 247 -23.42 -16.23 -11.38
C ALA A 247 -24.35 -15.31 -10.54
N GLN A 248 -23.78 -14.33 -9.83
CA GLN A 248 -24.55 -13.35 -9.05
C GLN A 248 -24.94 -12.11 -9.89
N LEU A 249 -24.43 -12.00 -11.11
CA LEU A 249 -24.74 -10.88 -12.00
C LEU A 249 -26.15 -11.05 -12.56
N THR A 250 -26.92 -9.96 -12.52
CA THR A 250 -28.31 -9.95 -12.99
C THR A 250 -28.59 -8.68 -13.80
N LEU A 251 -29.54 -8.76 -14.74
CA LEU A 251 -30.06 -7.59 -15.44
C LEU A 251 -31.07 -6.78 -14.61
N THR A 252 -31.58 -7.36 -13.51
CA THR A 252 -32.58 -6.71 -12.65
C THR A 252 -31.99 -5.76 -11.60
N ALA A 253 -30.68 -5.82 -11.36
CA ALA A 253 -30.00 -4.90 -10.46
C ALA A 253 -30.00 -3.47 -11.04
N PRO A 254 -29.97 -2.42 -10.20
CA PRO A 254 -29.87 -1.03 -10.67
C PRO A 254 -28.72 -0.85 -11.66
N PRO A 255 -28.87 -0.06 -12.75
CA PRO A 255 -27.83 0.06 -13.79
C PRO A 255 -26.53 0.71 -13.30
N THR A 256 -26.56 1.37 -12.14
CA THR A 256 -25.40 1.94 -11.46
C THR A 256 -24.69 0.94 -10.54
N ALA A 257 -25.32 -0.20 -10.24
CA ALA A 257 -24.79 -1.20 -9.33
C ALA A 257 -23.81 -2.13 -10.07
N PRO A 258 -22.69 -2.53 -9.44
CA PRO A 258 -21.71 -3.43 -10.04
C PRO A 258 -22.22 -4.85 -10.28
N GLN A 259 -23.31 -5.25 -9.63
CA GLN A 259 -24.01 -6.51 -9.88
C GLN A 259 -24.84 -6.49 -11.18
N ASN A 260 -25.08 -5.31 -11.76
CA ASN A 260 -25.75 -5.23 -13.04
C ASN A 260 -24.82 -5.78 -14.13
N LEU A 261 -25.29 -6.81 -14.86
CA LEU A 261 -24.48 -7.50 -15.86
C LEU A 261 -23.91 -6.55 -16.93
N LEU A 262 -24.69 -5.58 -17.40
CA LEU A 262 -24.23 -4.61 -18.40
C LEU A 262 -23.19 -3.66 -17.81
N HIS A 263 -23.37 -3.25 -16.56
CA HIS A 263 -22.39 -2.40 -15.88
C HIS A 263 -21.07 -3.16 -15.68
N ALA A 264 -21.13 -4.40 -15.18
CA ALA A 264 -19.97 -5.27 -15.00
C ALA A 264 -19.24 -5.52 -16.34
N ALA A 265 -19.97 -5.79 -17.42
CA ALA A 265 -19.38 -5.93 -18.76
C ALA A 265 -18.65 -4.65 -19.20
N SER A 266 -19.23 -3.47 -18.95
CA SER A 266 -18.58 -2.19 -19.25
C SER A 266 -17.30 -1.98 -18.42
N LEU A 267 -17.28 -2.43 -17.16
CA LEU A 267 -16.08 -2.36 -16.32
C LEU A 267 -14.97 -3.26 -16.89
N VAL A 268 -15.32 -4.48 -17.32
CA VAL A 268 -14.37 -5.41 -17.94
C VAL A 268 -13.79 -4.85 -19.23
N GLU A 269 -14.65 -4.30 -20.09
CA GLU A 269 -14.23 -3.72 -21.36
C GLU A 269 -13.32 -2.50 -21.13
N ARG A 270 -13.74 -1.59 -20.26
CA ARG A 270 -13.05 -0.31 -20.06
C ARG A 270 -11.74 -0.45 -19.31
N TYR A 271 -11.73 -1.24 -18.24
CA TYR A 271 -10.62 -1.22 -17.28
C TYR A 271 -9.74 -2.47 -17.30
N LEU A 272 -10.30 -3.61 -17.74
CA LEU A 272 -9.59 -4.88 -17.60
C LEU A 272 -8.93 -5.32 -18.91
N GLY A 273 -9.47 -4.93 -20.07
CA GLY A 273 -8.89 -5.25 -21.39
C GLY A 273 -8.70 -6.74 -21.65
N GLN A 274 -9.24 -7.61 -20.79
CA GLN A 274 -8.96 -9.04 -20.78
C GLN A 274 -10.00 -9.79 -21.62
N LYS A 275 -9.59 -10.20 -22.82
CA LYS A 275 -10.39 -11.02 -23.75
C LYS A 275 -10.96 -12.30 -23.10
N ARG A 276 -10.24 -12.88 -22.13
CA ARG A 276 -10.70 -14.08 -21.40
C ARG A 276 -11.95 -13.83 -20.55
N ILE A 277 -12.07 -12.65 -19.96
CA ILE A 277 -13.22 -12.30 -19.11
C ILE A 277 -14.41 -11.92 -19.98
N GLN A 278 -14.16 -11.29 -21.12
CA GLN A 278 -15.21 -11.07 -22.13
C GLN A 278 -15.88 -12.39 -22.52
N ALA A 279 -15.12 -13.48 -22.71
CA ALA A 279 -15.69 -14.79 -23.00
C ALA A 279 -16.57 -15.34 -21.86
N ALA A 280 -16.13 -15.20 -20.60
CA ALA A 280 -16.93 -15.62 -19.44
C ALA A 280 -18.23 -14.81 -19.29
N MET A 281 -18.15 -13.49 -19.49
CA MET A 281 -19.31 -12.58 -19.48
C MET A 281 -20.29 -12.88 -20.61
N LEU A 282 -19.78 -13.18 -21.82
CA LEU A 282 -20.60 -13.59 -22.97
C LEU A 282 -21.32 -14.92 -22.70
N SER A 283 -20.64 -15.87 -22.05
CA SER A 283 -21.28 -17.12 -21.61
C SER A 283 -22.40 -16.85 -20.62
N ALA A 284 -22.17 -16.01 -19.61
CA ALA A 284 -23.20 -15.64 -18.63
C ALA A 284 -24.40 -14.94 -19.30
N LEU A 285 -24.14 -14.02 -20.23
CA LEU A 285 -25.19 -13.34 -21.01
C LEU A 285 -26.02 -14.34 -21.82
N THR A 286 -25.37 -15.31 -22.46
CA THR A 286 -26.07 -16.34 -23.24
C THR A 286 -26.95 -17.18 -22.33
N THR A 287 -26.46 -17.60 -21.15
CA THR A 287 -27.27 -18.31 -20.16
C THR A 287 -28.50 -17.50 -19.72
N VAL A 288 -28.33 -16.21 -19.44
CA VAL A 288 -29.45 -15.34 -19.05
C VAL A 288 -30.47 -15.22 -20.20
N ILE A 289 -30.03 -14.99 -21.44
CA ILE A 289 -30.92 -14.89 -22.61
C ILE A 289 -31.67 -16.20 -22.84
N THR A 290 -30.97 -17.35 -22.82
CA THR A 290 -31.61 -18.66 -23.00
C THR A 290 -32.63 -18.95 -21.90
N SER A 291 -32.32 -18.59 -20.65
CA SER A 291 -33.26 -18.74 -19.54
C SER A 291 -34.50 -17.87 -19.71
N ALA A 292 -34.36 -16.64 -20.22
CA ALA A 292 -35.48 -15.73 -20.46
C ALA A 292 -36.40 -16.16 -21.62
N ILE A 293 -35.86 -16.84 -22.64
CA ILE A 293 -36.64 -17.34 -23.80
C ILE A 293 -37.46 -18.59 -23.43
N THR A 294 -37.06 -19.32 -22.39
CA THR A 294 -37.70 -20.60 -22.01
C THR A 294 -38.96 -20.40 -21.13
N TYR A 295 -39.21 -19.18 -20.66
CA TYR A 295 -40.40 -18.79 -19.89
C TYR A 295 -41.40 -18.03 -20.75
#